data_AF-A0A6A3V2X8-F1
#
_entry.id   AF-A0A6A3V2X8-F1
#
_cell.length_a   1.000
_cell.length_b   1.000
_cell.length_c   1.000
_cell.angle_alpha   90.00
_cell.angle_beta   90.00
_cell.angle_gamma   90.00
#
_symmetry.space_group_name_H-M   'P 1'
#
loop_
_entity.id
_entity.type
_entity.pdbx_description
1 polymer ?
#
loop_
_entity_poly.entity_id
_entity_poly.type
_entity_poly.pdbx_seq_one_letter_code
_entity_poly.pdbx_strand_id
1 'polypeptide(L)'
;MNSGVVDPEAAQAGDRSLSQDGFSLGPTRAAPGMPQQLPTFLIPFHGSLTKVPSNGQCAYAALYATMTSTTETELAFTAEVVKSANIMKRSVYTLMMANLANDVECKIVDPCRELRRLYPTQPAPTNPAVATAALYTHYTQERTRTVNSQIPAAFWAGPEVLRAMAQYLREPLFVLDVDQHNDTH
;
A
#
# COMPACT_ATOMS: atom_id res chain seq x y z
N MET A 1 43.68 -26.06 -25.81
CA MET A 1 42.48 -26.72 -26.36
C MET A 1 41.48 -26.91 -25.24
N ASN A 2 40.25 -26.60 -25.58
CA ASN A 2 39.06 -26.37 -24.75
C ASN A 2 38.54 -27.66 -24.10
N SER A 3 38.00 -27.55 -22.88
CA SER A 3 36.93 -28.39 -22.27
C SER A 3 36.81 -27.93 -20.81
N GLY A 4 35.80 -27.18 -20.37
CA GLY A 4 34.38 -27.30 -20.69
C GLY A 4 33.70 -27.99 -19.51
N VAL A 5 33.56 -27.30 -18.38
CA VAL A 5 32.79 -27.76 -17.20
C VAL A 5 31.31 -27.58 -17.52
N VAL A 6 30.54 -28.66 -17.39
CA VAL A 6 29.09 -28.72 -17.58
C VAL A 6 28.46 -28.81 -16.20
N ASP A 7 27.73 -27.78 -15.79
CA ASP A 7 26.80 -27.84 -14.65
C ASP A 7 25.44 -28.41 -15.13
N PRO A 8 24.80 -29.32 -14.36
CA PRO A 8 23.55 -29.93 -14.78
C PRO A 8 22.33 -29.06 -14.42
N GLU A 9 21.66 -28.63 -15.49
CA GLU A 9 20.22 -28.68 -15.73
C GLU A 9 19.26 -28.53 -14.51
N ALA A 10 18.72 -27.31 -14.38
CA ALA A 10 17.55 -27.01 -13.56
C ALA A 10 16.29 -27.68 -14.13
N ALA A 11 15.63 -28.47 -13.28
CA ALA A 11 14.36 -29.11 -13.58
C ALA A 11 13.19 -28.11 -13.59
N GLN A 12 12.69 -27.87 -14.80
CA GLN A 12 11.29 -27.66 -15.22
C GLN A 12 10.27 -27.13 -14.18
N ALA A 13 9.82 -25.88 -14.38
CA ALA A 13 8.47 -25.44 -14.02
C ALA A 13 7.70 -25.11 -15.29
N GLY A 14 6.58 -25.80 -15.49
CA GLY A 14 5.79 -25.83 -16.72
C GLY A 14 5.32 -24.48 -17.22
N ASP A 15 5.48 -24.30 -18.52
CA ASP A 15 5.08 -23.15 -19.32
C ASP A 15 3.55 -23.12 -19.49
N ARG A 16 2.87 -22.21 -18.78
CA ARG A 16 1.51 -21.80 -19.16
C ARG A 16 1.65 -20.62 -20.12
N SER A 17 1.87 -20.96 -21.39
CA SER A 17 1.90 -20.01 -22.49
C SER A 17 0.56 -19.28 -22.60
N LEU A 18 0.54 -18.01 -22.21
CA LEU A 18 -0.46 -17.03 -22.61
C LEU A 18 0.12 -16.23 -23.78
N SER A 19 0.37 -16.92 -24.90
CA SER A 19 0.74 -16.31 -26.16
C SER A 19 -0.53 -15.80 -26.86
N GLN A 20 -0.85 -14.52 -26.69
CA GLN A 20 -1.62 -13.77 -27.68
C GLN A 20 -0.67 -12.79 -28.37
N ASP A 21 -0.66 -12.85 -29.70
CA ASP A 21 0.01 -11.90 -30.62
C ASP A 21 1.52 -11.99 -30.82
N GLY A 22 2.14 -13.17 -30.67
CA GLY A 22 3.53 -13.38 -31.11
C GLY A 22 4.59 -12.68 -30.25
N PHE A 23 4.17 -12.10 -29.12
CA PHE A 23 5.06 -11.63 -28.07
C PHE A 23 5.02 -12.61 -26.90
N SER A 24 6.18 -13.03 -26.41
CA SER A 24 6.31 -13.80 -25.18
C SER A 24 6.70 -12.85 -24.05
N LEU A 25 5.95 -12.90 -22.95
CA LEU A 25 6.34 -12.21 -21.72
C LEU A 25 7.54 -12.95 -21.14
N GLY A 26 8.73 -12.36 -21.28
CA GLY A 26 9.93 -12.85 -20.63
C GLY A 26 9.87 -12.63 -19.11
N PRO A 27 10.71 -13.35 -18.33
CA PRO A 27 10.84 -13.10 -16.90
C PRO A 27 11.30 -11.66 -16.65
N THR A 28 10.76 -11.00 -15.62
CA THR A 28 11.25 -9.71 -15.16
C THR A 28 12.72 -9.84 -14.76
N ARG A 29 13.61 -9.14 -15.44
CA ARG A 29 15.03 -9.06 -15.11
C ARG A 29 15.29 -7.68 -14.51
N ALA A 30 15.96 -7.64 -13.36
CA ALA A 30 16.47 -6.38 -12.82
C ALA A 30 17.37 -5.73 -13.89
N ALA A 31 17.20 -4.43 -14.11
CA ALA A 31 18.05 -3.70 -15.03
C ALA A 31 19.52 -3.82 -14.55
N PRO A 32 20.48 -4.20 -15.41
CA PRO A 32 21.89 -4.16 -15.06
C PRO A 32 22.32 -2.69 -14.95
N GLY A 33 22.42 -2.18 -13.73
CA GLY A 33 22.77 -0.78 -13.50
C GLY A 33 22.28 -0.34 -12.12
N MET A 34 23.11 0.45 -11.44
CA MET A 34 23.04 0.73 -10.01
C MET A 34 21.63 1.12 -9.54
N PRO A 35 21.18 0.62 -8.38
CA PRO A 35 19.95 1.12 -7.78
C PRO A 35 20.02 2.66 -7.69
N GLN A 36 18.95 3.31 -8.13
CA GLN A 36 18.87 4.76 -8.03
C GLN A 36 18.38 5.08 -6.62
N GLN A 37 19.15 5.89 -5.90
CA GLN A 37 18.74 6.42 -4.61
C GLN A 37 17.44 7.22 -4.80
N LEU A 38 16.42 6.96 -3.97
CA LEU A 38 15.11 7.60 -4.06
C LEU A 38 15.19 9.14 -4.15
N PRO A 39 16.02 9.85 -3.37
CA PRO A 39 16.19 11.29 -3.54
C PRO A 39 16.63 11.68 -4.95
N THR A 40 17.52 10.91 -5.58
CA THR A 40 17.96 11.13 -6.97
C THR A 40 16.86 10.81 -7.97
N PHE A 41 16.05 9.78 -7.72
CA PHE A 41 14.89 9.46 -8.56
C PHE A 41 13.84 10.59 -8.56
N LEU A 42 13.69 11.31 -7.44
CA LEU A 42 12.69 12.37 -7.30
C LEU A 42 13.08 13.71 -7.96
N ILE A 43 14.36 13.94 -8.27
CA ILE A 43 14.86 15.22 -8.83
C ILE A 43 14.09 15.67 -10.07
N PRO A 44 13.87 14.83 -11.11
CA PRO A 44 13.16 15.24 -12.32
C PRO A 44 11.70 15.63 -12.09
N PHE A 45 11.11 15.17 -10.97
CA PHE A 45 9.74 15.46 -10.58
C PHE A 45 9.64 16.66 -9.62
N HIS A 46 10.76 17.33 -9.33
CA HIS A 46 10.85 18.33 -8.27
C HIS A 46 10.34 17.81 -6.91
N GLY A 47 10.46 16.49 -6.70
CA GLY A 47 10.02 15.84 -5.48
C GLY A 47 11.08 15.91 -4.38
N SER A 48 10.63 15.93 -3.13
CA SER A 48 11.48 15.81 -1.94
C SER A 48 11.02 14.65 -1.07
N LEU A 49 11.97 13.98 -0.42
CA LEU A 49 11.66 12.97 0.58
C LEU A 49 11.29 13.64 1.90
N THR A 50 10.06 13.39 2.37
CA THR A 50 9.58 13.85 3.68
C THR A 50 9.37 12.65 4.59
N LYS A 51 10.08 12.63 5.71
CA LYS A 51 9.90 11.63 6.76
C LYS A 51 8.62 11.90 7.54
N VAL A 52 7.87 10.86 7.85
CA VAL A 52 6.62 10.97 8.64
C VAL A 52 6.70 10.16 9.94
N PRO A 53 5.88 10.46 10.94
CA PRO A 53 5.90 9.74 12.22
C PRO A 53 5.60 8.24 12.06
N SER A 54 6.36 7.40 12.76
CA SER A 54 6.30 5.93 12.65
C SER A 54 5.36 5.28 13.68
N ASN A 55 4.14 5.79 13.81
CA ASN A 55 3.16 5.28 14.79
C ASN A 55 2.14 4.28 14.20
N GLY A 56 2.38 3.83 12.96
CA GLY A 56 1.48 2.98 12.19
C GLY A 56 0.39 3.75 11.41
N GLN A 57 0.29 5.07 11.56
CA GLN A 57 -0.60 5.93 10.77
C GLN A 57 0.16 6.65 9.64
N CYS A 58 1.37 6.17 9.30
CA CYS A 58 2.28 6.81 8.35
C CYS A 58 1.67 7.02 6.96
N ALA A 59 0.78 6.13 6.49
CA ALA A 59 0.10 6.30 5.21
C ALA A 59 -0.77 7.58 5.17
N TYR A 60 -1.49 7.90 6.24
CA TYR A 60 -2.28 9.14 6.31
C TYR A 60 -1.40 10.38 6.48
N ALA A 61 -0.31 10.25 7.23
CA ALA A 61 0.66 11.33 7.37
C ALA A 61 1.38 11.63 6.04
N ALA A 62 1.75 10.60 5.28
CA ALA A 62 2.34 10.73 3.96
C ALA A 62 1.36 11.34 2.97
N LEU A 63 0.10 10.89 2.94
CA LEU A 63 -0.96 11.48 2.11
C LEU A 63 -1.19 12.97 2.45
N TYR A 64 -1.14 13.32 3.73
CA TYR A 64 -1.21 14.72 4.16
C TYR A 64 -0.02 15.53 3.66
N ALA A 65 1.20 15.02 3.80
CA ALA A 65 2.40 15.69 3.31
C ALA A 65 2.36 15.92 1.78
N THR A 66 1.90 14.93 1.01
CA THR A 66 1.79 15.07 -0.46
C THR A 66 0.77 16.13 -0.87
N MET A 67 -0.32 16.32 -0.12
CA MET A 67 -1.36 17.29 -0.45
C MET A 67 -1.05 18.71 0.01
N THR A 68 -0.16 18.89 0.98
CA THR A 68 0.08 20.20 1.61
C THR A 68 1.38 20.87 1.17
N SER A 69 2.10 20.25 0.23
CA SER A 69 3.33 20.76 -0.39
C SER A 69 4.24 21.46 0.62
N THR A 70 4.89 20.68 1.47
CA THR A 70 5.89 21.19 2.41
C THR A 70 7.28 20.99 1.84
N THR A 71 8.12 22.04 1.83
CA THR A 71 9.57 21.90 1.57
C THR A 71 10.31 21.24 2.73
N GLU A 72 9.60 20.94 3.82
CA GLU A 72 10.13 20.28 5.00
C GLU A 72 10.44 18.79 4.74
N THR A 73 11.61 18.37 5.21
CA THR A 73 12.08 16.99 5.09
C THR A 73 11.52 16.07 6.18
N GLU A 74 10.79 16.60 7.15
CA GLU A 74 10.17 15.84 8.22
C GLU A 74 8.84 16.48 8.64
N LEU A 75 7.77 15.68 8.71
CA LEU A 75 6.46 16.09 9.18
C LEU A 75 6.31 15.78 10.67
N ALA A 76 6.10 16.82 11.49
CA ALA A 76 5.76 16.65 12.89
C ALA A 76 4.24 16.70 13.13
N PHE A 77 3.73 15.91 14.08
CA PHE A 77 2.33 15.97 14.50
C PHE A 77 2.05 17.17 15.42
N THR A 78 1.98 18.36 14.83
CA THR A 78 1.42 19.54 15.48
C THR A 78 -0.11 19.41 15.60
N ALA A 79 -0.74 20.24 16.44
CA ALA A 79 -2.20 20.23 16.59
C ALA A 79 -2.94 20.47 15.26
N GLU A 80 -2.39 21.33 14.40
CA GLU A 80 -2.96 21.62 13.08
C GLU A 80 -2.80 20.44 12.11
N VAL A 81 -1.59 19.88 12.02
CA VAL A 81 -1.33 18.70 11.17
C VAL A 81 -2.23 17.55 11.58
N VAL A 82 -2.34 17.25 12.88
CA VAL A 82 -3.20 16.19 13.40
C VAL A 82 -4.66 16.44 13.06
N LYS A 83 -5.15 17.69 13.21
CA LYS A 83 -6.53 18.05 12.86
C LYS A 83 -6.81 17.82 11.37
N SER A 84 -5.94 18.31 10.49
CA SER A 84 -6.13 18.24 9.05
C SER A 84 -5.99 16.81 8.52
N ALA A 85 -4.99 16.07 8.99
CA ALA A 85 -4.82 14.65 8.66
C ALA A 85 -6.00 13.79 9.19
N ASN A 86 -6.57 14.12 10.36
CA ASN A 86 -7.80 13.45 10.83
C ASN A 86 -9.01 13.72 9.92
N ILE A 87 -9.17 14.93 9.37
CA ILE A 87 -10.26 15.25 8.42
C ILE A 87 -10.13 14.40 7.15
N MET A 88 -8.91 14.32 6.62
CA MET A 88 -8.58 13.50 5.46
C MET A 88 -8.84 12.00 5.73
N LYS A 89 -8.27 11.46 6.82
CA LYS A 89 -8.49 10.07 7.26
C LYS A 89 -9.98 9.75 7.40
N ARG A 90 -10.77 10.67 7.99
CA ARG A 90 -12.22 10.49 8.12
C ARG A 90 -12.93 10.41 6.78
N SER A 91 -12.50 11.19 5.80
CA SER A 91 -13.05 11.17 4.44
C SER A 91 -12.73 9.85 3.73
N VAL A 92 -11.49 9.38 3.82
CA VAL A 92 -11.06 8.08 3.27
C VAL A 92 -11.89 6.93 3.86
N TYR A 93 -12.01 6.82 5.19
CA TYR A 93 -12.82 5.75 5.79
C TYR A 93 -14.31 5.90 5.47
N THR A 94 -14.82 7.12 5.35
CA THR A 94 -16.22 7.34 4.95
C THR A 94 -16.47 6.82 3.53
N LEU A 95 -15.52 7.03 2.62
CA LEU A 95 -15.59 6.48 1.25
C LEU A 95 -15.51 4.95 1.25
N MET A 96 -14.57 4.37 1.99
CA MET A 96 -14.46 2.91 2.14
C MET A 96 -15.78 2.31 2.64
N MET A 97 -16.36 2.90 3.69
CA MET A 97 -17.62 2.46 4.26
C MET A 97 -18.78 2.66 3.27
N ALA A 98 -18.82 3.75 2.50
CA ALA A 98 -19.90 3.96 1.52
C ALA A 98 -19.87 2.93 0.38
N ASN A 99 -18.67 2.48 -0.01
CA ASN A 99 -18.50 1.57 -1.14
C ASN A 99 -18.40 0.09 -0.73
N LEU A 100 -18.24 -0.23 0.55
CA LEU A 100 -17.89 -1.58 1.01
C LEU A 100 -18.82 -2.67 0.49
N ALA A 101 -20.13 -2.45 0.47
CA ALA A 101 -21.09 -3.43 -0.06
C ALA A 101 -20.83 -3.74 -1.55
N ASN A 102 -20.65 -2.69 -2.36
CA ASN A 102 -20.34 -2.82 -3.78
C ASN A 102 -18.95 -3.43 -4.01
N ASP A 103 -17.95 -3.02 -3.22
CA ASP A 103 -16.59 -3.56 -3.31
C ASP A 103 -16.56 -5.07 -3.01
N VAL A 104 -17.41 -5.55 -2.11
CA VAL A 104 -17.57 -6.99 -1.82
C VAL A 104 -18.31 -7.70 -2.95
N GLU A 105 -19.39 -7.14 -3.48
CA GLU A 105 -20.14 -7.70 -4.61
C GLU A 105 -19.27 -7.82 -5.88
N CYS A 106 -18.48 -6.78 -6.16
CA CYS A 106 -17.52 -6.74 -7.26
C CYS A 106 -16.25 -7.56 -7.01
N LYS A 107 -16.13 -8.23 -5.85
CA LYS A 107 -14.95 -9.03 -5.45
C LYS A 107 -13.63 -8.25 -5.39
N ILE A 108 -13.73 -6.93 -5.20
CA ILE A 108 -12.59 -6.05 -4.96
C ILE A 108 -12.07 -6.27 -3.53
N VAL A 109 -12.97 -6.51 -2.58
CA VAL A 109 -12.64 -6.81 -1.18
C VAL A 109 -13.19 -8.18 -0.81
N ASP A 110 -12.33 -9.06 -0.32
CA ASP A 110 -12.74 -10.28 0.39
C ASP A 110 -12.83 -9.96 1.89
N PRO A 111 -14.04 -9.86 2.46
CA PRO A 111 -14.20 -9.40 3.83
C PRO A 111 -13.69 -10.42 4.86
N CYS A 112 -13.75 -11.71 4.54
CA CYS A 112 -13.29 -12.78 5.42
C CYS A 112 -11.76 -12.80 5.48
N ARG A 113 -11.10 -12.66 4.31
CA ARG A 113 -9.64 -12.53 4.23
C ARG A 113 -9.16 -11.29 4.96
N GLU A 114 -9.83 -10.15 4.76
CA GLU A 114 -9.42 -8.88 5.36
C GLU A 114 -9.57 -8.89 6.88
N LEU A 115 -10.67 -9.43 7.43
CA LEU A 115 -10.77 -9.61 8.88
C LEU A 115 -9.72 -10.53 9.46
N ARG A 116 -9.38 -11.62 8.77
CA ARG A 116 -8.32 -12.54 9.21
C ARG A 116 -6.97 -11.85 9.27
N ARG A 117 -6.70 -10.92 8.34
CA ARG A 117 -5.49 -10.08 8.34
C ARG A 117 -5.47 -9.11 9.53
N LEU A 118 -6.58 -8.42 9.77
CA LEU A 118 -6.72 -7.43 10.85
C LEU A 118 -6.66 -8.08 12.23
N TYR A 119 -7.31 -9.24 12.40
CA TYR A 119 -7.46 -9.93 13.69
C TYR A 119 -6.98 -11.38 13.61
N PRO A 120 -5.65 -11.62 13.46
CA PRO A 120 -5.11 -12.95 13.17
C PRO A 120 -5.31 -13.97 14.30
N THR A 121 -5.51 -13.50 15.54
CA THR A 121 -5.75 -14.36 16.70
C THR A 121 -7.23 -14.67 16.93
N GLN A 122 -8.13 -14.06 16.15
CA GLN A 122 -9.57 -14.26 16.29
C GLN A 122 -10.09 -15.22 15.20
N PRO A 123 -11.08 -16.06 15.52
CA PRO A 123 -11.72 -16.89 14.52
C PRO A 123 -12.42 -16.00 13.48
N ALA A 124 -11.91 -16.00 12.25
CA ALA A 124 -12.48 -15.21 11.16
C ALA A 124 -13.86 -15.79 10.77
N PRO A 125 -14.90 -14.94 10.62
CA PRO A 125 -16.18 -15.39 10.10
C PRO A 125 -16.01 -16.05 8.73
N THR A 126 -16.75 -17.14 8.49
CA THR A 126 -16.80 -17.80 7.17
C THR A 126 -17.89 -17.20 6.28
N ASN A 127 -18.90 -16.57 6.89
CA ASN A 127 -19.99 -15.92 6.17
C ASN A 127 -19.57 -14.49 5.73
N PRO A 128 -19.57 -14.19 4.42
CA PRO A 128 -19.18 -12.88 3.91
C PRO A 128 -20.02 -11.72 4.46
N ALA A 129 -21.33 -11.90 4.68
CA ALA A 129 -22.19 -10.84 5.20
C ALA A 129 -21.83 -10.47 6.65
N VAL A 130 -21.53 -11.47 7.48
CA VAL A 130 -21.06 -11.27 8.87
C VAL A 130 -19.69 -10.60 8.85
N ALA A 131 -18.79 -11.05 7.98
CA ALA A 131 -17.47 -10.44 7.82
C ALA A 131 -17.56 -8.97 7.37
N THR A 132 -18.44 -8.65 6.42
CA THR A 132 -18.68 -7.28 5.97
C THR A 132 -19.18 -6.38 7.11
N ALA A 133 -20.12 -6.86 7.93
CA ALA A 133 -20.62 -6.09 9.08
C ALA A 133 -19.52 -5.84 10.14
N ALA A 134 -18.66 -6.83 10.39
CA ALA A 134 -17.51 -6.68 11.28
C ALA A 134 -16.45 -5.72 10.70
N LEU A 135 -16.20 -5.72 9.38
CA LEU A 135 -15.37 -4.70 8.74
C LEU A 135 -15.94 -3.29 8.86
N TYR A 136 -17.26 -3.12 8.69
CA TYR A 136 -17.92 -1.83 8.95
C TYR A 136 -17.64 -1.34 10.37
N THR A 137 -17.70 -2.24 11.35
CA THR A 137 -17.41 -1.92 12.75
C THR A 137 -15.96 -1.49 12.93
N HIS A 138 -15.01 -2.25 12.35
CA HIS A 138 -13.60 -1.90 12.36
C HIS A 138 -13.34 -0.53 11.72
N TYR A 139 -13.83 -0.28 10.51
CA TYR A 139 -13.67 1.00 9.82
C TYR A 139 -14.33 2.16 10.58
N THR A 140 -15.45 1.93 11.26
CA THR A 140 -16.07 2.94 12.13
C THR A 140 -15.15 3.35 13.26
N GLN A 141 -14.44 2.39 13.88
CA GLN A 141 -13.47 2.65 14.95
C GLN A 141 -12.22 3.35 14.41
N GLU A 142 -11.67 2.88 13.28
CA GLU A 142 -10.46 3.50 12.72
C GLU A 142 -10.73 4.93 12.23
N ARG A 143 -11.94 5.20 11.73
CA ARG A 143 -12.38 6.56 11.34
C ARG A 143 -12.32 7.55 12.49
N THR A 144 -12.57 7.12 13.73
CA THR A 144 -12.55 7.99 14.91
C THR A 144 -11.19 8.03 15.62
N ARG A 145 -10.36 6.99 15.45
CA ARG A 145 -9.00 6.97 15.99
C ARG A 145 -8.15 8.06 15.37
N THR A 146 -7.49 8.86 16.19
CA THR A 146 -6.62 9.94 15.69
C THR A 146 -5.37 9.39 15.00
N VAL A 147 -4.88 10.11 13.98
CA VAL A 147 -3.60 9.85 13.32
C VAL A 147 -2.40 9.92 14.27
N ASN A 148 -2.51 10.58 15.43
CA ASN A 148 -1.42 10.64 16.41
C ASN A 148 -1.38 9.41 17.34
N SER A 149 -2.36 8.50 17.25
CA SER A 149 -2.37 7.28 18.07
C SER A 149 -1.50 6.19 17.46
N GLN A 150 -0.73 5.51 18.31
CA GLN A 150 -0.06 4.27 17.94
C GLN A 150 -1.09 3.19 17.60
N ILE A 151 -0.84 2.42 16.53
CA ILE A 151 -1.66 1.27 16.16
C ILE A 151 -0.83 -0.01 15.94
N PRO A 152 -1.42 -1.21 16.13
CA PRO A 152 -0.78 -2.47 15.78
C PRO A 152 -0.48 -2.58 14.28
N ALA A 153 0.58 -3.32 13.94
CA ALA A 153 0.97 -3.58 12.55
C ALA A 153 -0.15 -4.20 11.70
N ALA A 154 -0.98 -5.04 12.31
CA ALA A 154 -2.14 -5.64 11.63
C ALA A 154 -3.13 -4.58 11.09
N PHE A 155 -3.18 -3.39 11.68
CA PHE A 155 -4.07 -2.29 11.28
C PHE A 155 -3.40 -1.25 10.39
N TRP A 156 -2.16 -1.46 9.97
CA TRP A 156 -1.52 -0.59 9.00
C TRP A 156 -2.31 -0.59 7.69
N ALA A 157 -2.28 0.55 6.99
CA ALA A 157 -2.96 0.73 5.73
C ALA A 157 -2.48 -0.31 4.71
N GLY A 158 -3.40 -1.12 4.20
CA GLY A 158 -3.16 -2.02 3.08
C GLY A 158 -3.61 -1.45 1.74
N PRO A 159 -3.57 -2.26 0.67
CA PRO A 159 -4.01 -1.87 -0.67
C PRO A 159 -5.45 -1.32 -0.72
N GLU A 160 -6.33 -1.82 0.14
CA GLU A 160 -7.71 -1.38 0.26
C GLU A 160 -7.83 0.08 0.73
N VAL A 161 -6.99 0.50 1.67
CA VAL A 161 -6.89 1.88 2.13
C VAL A 161 -6.25 2.76 1.06
N LEU A 162 -5.14 2.31 0.45
CA LEU A 162 -4.44 3.06 -0.59
C LEU A 162 -5.33 3.33 -1.82
N ARG A 163 -6.13 2.35 -2.23
CA ARG A 163 -7.15 2.53 -3.27
C ARG A 163 -8.16 3.61 -2.88
N ALA A 164 -8.66 3.59 -1.64
CA ALA A 164 -9.60 4.61 -1.18
C ALA A 164 -8.95 6.00 -1.07
N MET A 165 -7.66 6.08 -0.74
CA MET A 165 -6.90 7.34 -0.79
C MET A 165 -6.84 7.89 -2.22
N ALA A 166 -6.48 7.06 -3.21
CA ALA A 166 -6.49 7.47 -4.62
C ALA A 166 -7.88 7.92 -5.09
N GLN A 167 -8.94 7.19 -4.71
CA GLN A 167 -10.32 7.58 -5.02
C GLN A 167 -10.73 8.90 -4.34
N TYR A 168 -10.28 9.14 -3.10
CA TYR A 168 -10.53 10.38 -2.38
C TYR A 168 -9.85 11.57 -3.07
N LEU A 169 -8.58 11.42 -3.47
CA LEU A 169 -7.85 12.45 -4.21
C LEU A 169 -8.40 12.69 -5.62
N ARG A 170 -8.98 11.64 -6.23
CA ARG A 170 -9.28 11.56 -7.67
C ARG A 170 -8.01 11.70 -8.53
N GLU A 171 -6.90 11.20 -7.99
CA GLU A 171 -5.58 11.23 -8.61
C GLU A 171 -4.91 9.86 -8.44
N PRO A 172 -4.01 9.47 -9.37
CA PRO A 172 -3.21 8.27 -9.20
C PRO A 172 -2.28 8.40 -7.98
N LEU A 173 -2.18 7.33 -7.20
CA LEU A 173 -1.22 7.22 -6.09
C LEU A 173 -0.05 6.33 -6.53
N PHE A 174 1.16 6.90 -6.56
CA PHE A 174 2.38 6.15 -6.82
C PHE A 174 3.01 5.74 -5.49
N VAL A 175 3.21 4.43 -5.30
CA VAL A 175 3.92 3.87 -4.15
C VAL A 175 5.25 3.34 -4.64
N LEU A 176 6.34 3.92 -4.14
CA LEU A 176 7.70 3.53 -4.48
C LEU A 176 8.19 2.57 -3.40
N ASP A 177 8.48 1.33 -3.79
CA ASP A 177 9.13 0.36 -2.91
C ASP A 177 10.64 0.65 -2.90
N VAL A 178 11.21 0.69 -1.70
CA VAL A 178 12.62 0.99 -1.50
C VAL A 178 13.22 0.06 -0.47
N ASP A 179 14.50 -0.25 -0.64
CA ASP A 179 15.23 -1.01 0.35
C ASP A 179 15.60 -0.16 1.58
N GLN A 180 16.30 -0.77 2.54
CA GLN A 180 16.77 -0.09 3.76
C GLN A 180 17.76 1.06 3.51
N HIS A 181 18.36 1.14 2.32
CA HIS A 181 19.28 2.19 1.88
C HIS A 181 18.59 3.23 0.99
N ASN A 182 17.26 3.17 0.84
CA ASN A 182 16.45 3.98 -0.09
C ASN A 182 16.77 3.74 -1.57
N ASP A 183 17.24 2.54 -1.91
CA ASP A 183 17.42 2.12 -3.28
C ASP A 183 16.06 1.73 -3.89
N THR A 184 15.69 2.37 -5.00
CA THR A 184 14.53 1.96 -5.81
C THR A 184 14.98 0.91 -6.84
N HIS A 185 14.25 -0.21 -6.94
CA HIS A 185 14.52 -1.31 -7.89
C HIS A 185 13.57 -1.34 -9.09
#